data_AF-A0A4W5Q3A9-F1
#
_entry.id   AF-A0A4W5Q3A9-F1
#
_cell.length_a   1.000
_cell.length_b   1.000
_cell.length_c   1.000
_cell.angle_alpha   90.00
_cell.angle_beta   90.00
_cell.angle_gamma   90.00
#
_symmetry.space_group_name_H-M   'P 1'
#
loop_
_entity.id
_entity.type
_entity.pdbx_description
1 polymer ?
#
loop_
_entity_poly.entity_id
_entity_poly.type
_entity_poly.pdbx_seq_one_letter_code
_entity_poly.pdbx_strand_id
1 'polypeptide(L)'
;ISLSLSLSLSLTRSLFLSLLRQQALLAAISEKDANIALLELSASGKKKTQEEVLALKREKDRLMHQLKQQDEDTEEEEEEG
;
A
#
# COMPACT_ATOMS: atom_id res chain seq x y z
N ILE A 1 12.62 22.52 26.21
CA ILE A 1 11.75 21.33 26.08
C ILE A 1 12.55 20.15 26.59
N SER A 2 12.03 19.39 27.56
CA SER A 2 12.75 18.25 28.19
C SER A 2 13.09 17.18 27.15
N LEU A 3 14.26 16.53 27.29
CA LEU A 3 14.72 15.44 26.41
C LEU A 3 13.66 14.33 26.26
N SER A 4 12.89 14.08 27.33
CA SER A 4 11.76 13.14 27.35
C SER A 4 10.61 13.56 26.43
N LEU A 5 10.29 14.86 26.37
CA LEU A 5 9.23 15.37 25.48
C LEU A 5 9.65 15.35 24.02
N SER A 6 10.93 15.61 23.74
CA SER A 6 11.52 15.48 22.40
C SER A 6 11.49 14.04 21.90
N LEU A 7 11.82 13.07 22.76
CA LEU A 7 11.79 11.65 22.40
C LEU A 7 10.34 11.17 22.16
N SER A 8 9.40 11.55 23.03
CA SER A 8 7.98 11.23 22.89
C SER A 8 7.39 11.79 21.59
N LEU A 9 7.67 13.05 21.26
CA LEU A 9 7.18 13.66 20.03
C LEU A 9 7.79 13.02 18.78
N SER A 10 9.07 12.64 18.84
CA SER A 10 9.75 11.93 17.74
C SER A 10 9.13 10.56 17.50
N LEU A 11 8.81 9.82 18.57
CA LEU A 11 8.20 8.50 18.49
C LEU A 11 6.79 8.58 17.90
N THR A 12 5.96 9.50 18.40
CA THR A 12 4.60 9.73 17.87
C THR A 12 4.62 10.13 16.39
N ARG A 13 5.56 10.97 15.99
CA ARG A 13 5.74 11.35 14.58
C ARG A 13 6.17 10.14 13.73
N SER A 14 7.07 9.30 14.23
CA SER A 14 7.49 8.08 13.53
C SER A 14 6.33 7.11 13.32
N LEU A 15 5.54 6.85 14.37
CA LEU A 15 4.36 5.99 14.30
C LEU A 15 3.32 6.54 13.33
N PHE A 16 3.06 7.85 13.37
CA PHE A 16 2.12 8.50 12.47
C PHE A 16 2.56 8.43 11.01
N LEU A 17 3.86 8.62 10.73
CA LEU A 17 4.40 8.51 9.37
C LEU A 17 4.33 7.07 8.84
N SER A 18 4.56 6.07 9.69
CA SER A 18 4.41 4.66 9.32
C SER A 18 2.96 4.32 8.99
N LEU A 19 2.03 4.70 9.87
CA LEU A 19 0.60 4.46 9.66
C LEU A 19 0.09 5.12 8.37
N LEU A 20 0.44 6.39 8.14
CA LEU A 20 0.05 7.10 6.92
C LEU A 20 0.63 6.45 5.66
N ARG A 21 1.86 5.94 5.72
CA ARG A 21 2.49 5.26 4.59
C ARG A 21 1.75 3.97 4.23
N GLN A 22 1.41 3.16 5.23
CA GLN A 22 0.63 1.93 5.02
C GLN A 22 -0.78 2.26 4.49
N GLN A 23 -1.44 3.29 5.05
CA GLN A 23 -2.75 3.74 4.61
C GLN A 23 -2.74 4.26 3.17
N ALA A 24 -1.71 5.02 2.78
CA ALA A 24 -1.56 5.52 1.41
C ALA A 24 -1.35 4.39 0.39
N LEU A 25 -0.60 3.35 0.76
CA LEU A 25 -0.43 2.14 -0.05
C LEU A 25 -1.74 1.38 -0.23
N LEU A 26 -2.47 1.16 0.86
CA LEU A 26 -3.79 0.51 0.82
C LEU A 26 -4.79 1.29 -0.04
N ALA A 27 -4.81 2.61 0.08
CA ALA A 27 -5.66 3.47 -0.75
C ALA A 27 -5.30 3.38 -2.24
N ALA A 28 -4.00 3.38 -2.58
CA ALA A 28 -3.54 3.23 -3.95
C ALA A 28 -3.88 1.86 -4.56
N ILE A 29 -3.81 0.78 -3.77
CA ILE A 29 -4.24 -0.57 -4.19
C ILE A 29 -5.76 -0.56 -4.46
N SER A 30 -6.55 -0.02 -3.54
CA SER A 30 -8.01 0.05 -3.67
C SER A 30 -8.45 0.88 -4.88
N GLU A 31 -7.78 2.00 -5.16
CA GLU A 31 -8.03 2.81 -6.35
C GLU A 31 -7.76 2.01 -7.63
N LYS A 32 -6.68 1.23 -7.67
CA LYS A 32 -6.36 0.37 -8.82
C LYS A 32 -7.38 -0.75 -9.00
N ASP A 33 -7.84 -1.38 -7.92
CA ASP A 33 -8.89 -2.40 -7.99
C ASP A 33 -10.22 -1.83 -8.47
N ALA A 34 -10.59 -0.62 -8.03
CA ALA A 34 -11.77 0.09 -8.52
C ALA A 34 -11.63 0.43 -10.02
N ASN A 35 -10.46 0.89 -10.47
CA ASN A 35 -10.21 1.16 -11.88
C ASN A 35 -10.25 -0.10 -12.74
N ILE A 36 -9.72 -1.23 -12.25
CA ILE A 36 -9.85 -2.53 -12.92
C ILE A 36 -11.32 -2.92 -13.04
N ALA A 37 -12.10 -2.82 -11.96
CA ALA A 37 -13.53 -3.14 -11.99
C ALA A 37 -14.30 -2.23 -12.97
N LEU A 38 -14.03 -0.92 -12.98
CA LEU A 38 -14.64 0.01 -13.93
C LEU A 38 -14.27 -0.29 -15.38
N LEU A 39 -13.00 -0.63 -15.64
CA LEU A 39 -12.55 -1.04 -16.98
C LEU A 39 -13.16 -2.37 -17.40
N GLU A 40 -13.26 -3.35 -16.51
CA GLU A 40 -13.92 -4.64 -16.78
C GLU A 40 -15.44 -4.46 -17.03
N LEU A 41 -16.10 -3.52 -16.34
CA LEU A 41 -17.51 -3.19 -16.55
C LEU A 41 -17.75 -2.36 -17.84
N SER A 42 -16.83 -1.47 -18.21
CA SER A 42 -16.96 -0.58 -19.37
C SER A 42 -16.38 -1.15 -20.66
N ALA A 43 -15.49 -2.14 -20.57
CA ALA A 43 -14.87 -2.79 -21.72
C ALA A 43 -15.53 -4.12 -22.04
N SER A 44 -16.61 -4.03 -22.81
CA SER A 44 -17.11 -5.15 -23.59
C SER A 44 -16.11 -5.51 -24.71
N GLY A 45 -15.00 -6.17 -24.38
CA GLY A 45 -14.12 -6.88 -25.33
C GLY A 45 -13.13 -6.04 -26.15
N LYS A 46 -12.79 -4.81 -25.76
CA LYS A 46 -11.79 -3.99 -26.48
C LYS A 46 -10.36 -4.39 -26.08
N LYS A 47 -9.51 -4.76 -27.05
CA LYS A 47 -8.09 -5.13 -26.84
C LYS A 47 -7.29 -4.10 -26.02
N LYS A 48 -7.55 -2.82 -26.25
CA LYS A 48 -6.90 -1.70 -25.56
C LYS A 48 -7.17 -1.71 -24.04
N THR A 49 -8.37 -2.14 -23.63
CA THR A 49 -8.71 -2.25 -22.21
C THR A 49 -8.08 -3.47 -21.55
N GLN A 50 -7.87 -4.56 -22.28
CA GLN A 50 -7.12 -5.71 -21.74
C GLN A 50 -5.66 -5.34 -21.45
N GLU A 51 -5.04 -4.51 -22.29
CA GLU A 51 -3.69 -3.99 -22.04
C GLU A 51 -3.64 -3.07 -20.82
N GLU A 52 -4.63 -2.17 -20.66
CA GLU A 52 -4.74 -1.31 -19.47
C GLU A 52 -4.99 -2.11 -18.18
N VAL A 53 -5.86 -3.12 -18.21
CA VAL A 53 -6.10 -4.01 -17.06
C VAL A 53 -4.84 -4.80 -16.70
N LEU A 54 -4.09 -5.28 -17.69
CA LEU A 54 -2.81 -5.98 -17.45
C LEU A 54 -1.74 -5.05 -16.85
N ALA A 55 -1.67 -3.79 -17.30
CA ALA A 55 -0.78 -2.80 -16.72
C ALA A 55 -1.14 -2.50 -15.25
N LEU A 56 -2.43 -2.28 -14.97
CA LEU A 56 -2.93 -2.02 -13.62
C LEU A 56 -2.71 -3.20 -12.67
N LYS A 57 -2.92 -4.45 -13.15
CA LYS A 57 -2.63 -5.67 -12.36
C LYS A 57 -1.16 -5.77 -11.98
N ARG A 58 -0.23 -5.54 -12.92
CA ARG A 58 1.21 -5.53 -12.64
C ARG A 58 1.62 -4.45 -11.64
N GLU A 59 1.01 -3.27 -11.74
CA GLU A 59 1.32 -2.16 -10.84
C GLU A 59 0.75 -2.41 -9.43
N LYS A 60 -0.44 -2.99 -9.34
CA LYS A 60 -1.03 -3.47 -8.09
C LYS A 60 -0.15 -4.52 -7.42
N ASP A 61 0.36 -5.50 -8.17
CA ASP A 61 1.25 -6.53 -7.61
C ASP A 61 2.54 -5.93 -7.05
N ARG A 62 3.08 -4.87 -7.68
CA ARG A 62 4.23 -4.13 -7.13
C ARG A 62 3.89 -3.40 -5.83
N LEU A 63 2.71 -2.76 -5.75
CA LEU A 63 2.25 -2.11 -4.53
C LEU A 63 1.95 -3.10 -3.41
N MET A 64 1.36 -4.26 -3.74
CA MET A 64 1.17 -5.36 -2.78
C MET A 64 2.49 -5.91 -2.28
N HIS A 65 3.50 -6.03 -3.13
CA HIS A 65 4.84 -6.43 -2.69
C HIS A 65 5.49 -5.38 -1.77
N GLN A 66 5.26 -4.08 -2.02
CA GLN A 66 5.73 -3.00 -1.13
C GLN A 66 4.97 -2.93 0.19
N LEU A 67 3.70 -3.32 0.20
CA LEU A 67 2.90 -3.45 1.40
C LEU A 67 3.37 -4.66 2.22
N LYS A 68 3.51 -5.82 1.56
CA LYS A 68 4.03 -7.04 2.20
C LYS A 68 5.43 -6.88 2.75
N GLN A 69 6.34 -6.20 2.07
CA GLN A 69 7.66 -5.91 2.64
C GLN A 69 7.57 -5.01 3.88
N GLN A 70 6.63 -4.05 3.91
CA GLN A 70 6.38 -3.24 5.11
C GLN A 70 5.78 -4.05 6.27
N ASP A 71 5.00 -5.09 5.96
CA ASP A 71 4.41 -6.00 6.94
C ASP A 71 5.43 -7.07 7.41
N GLU A 72 6.25 -7.64 6.51
CA GLU A 72 7.31 -8.63 6.82
C GLU A 72 8.45 -8.01 7.65
N ASP A 73 8.82 -6.74 7.41
CA ASP A 73 9.74 -5.97 8.29
C ASP A 73 9.17 -5.80 9.72
N THR A 74 7.88 -6.08 9.93
CA THR A 74 7.20 -6.03 11.24
C THR A 74 6.94 -7.44 11.80
N GLU A 75 6.84 -8.48 10.96
CA GLU A 75 6.56 -9.87 11.39
C GLU A 75 7.81 -10.69 11.73
N GLU A 76 9.04 -10.27 11.34
CA GLU A 76 10.27 -10.95 11.78
C GLU A 76 10.55 -10.85 13.31
N GLU A 77 9.80 -10.04 14.08
CA GLU A 77 9.86 -10.05 15.55
C GLU A 77 8.89 -11.05 16.23
N GLU A 78 7.97 -11.70 15.49
CA GLU A 78 6.99 -12.63 16.09
C GLU A 78 7.28 -14.13 15.87
N GLU A 79 8.27 -14.51 15.04
CA GLU A 79 8.66 -15.93 14.83
C GLU A 79 9.87 -16.43 15.66
N GLU A 80 10.41 -15.64 16.61
CA GLU A 80 11.38 -16.11 17.62
C GLU A 80 10.79 -16.24 19.06
N GLY A 81 9.48 -16.52 19.19
CA GLY A 81 8.78 -16.70 20.47
C GLY A 81 8.23 -18.11 20.73
#